data_AF-A0A1C5FA40-F1
#
_entry.id   AF-A0A1C5FA40-F1
#
_cell.length_a   1.000
_cell.length_b   1.000
_cell.length_c   1.000
_cell.angle_alpha   90.00
_cell.angle_beta   90.00
_cell.angle_gamma   90.00
#
_symmetry.space_group_name_H-M   'P 1'
#
loop_
_entity.id
_entity.type
_entity.pdbx_description
1 polymer ?
#
loop_
_entity_poly.entity_id
_entity_poly.type
_entity_poly.pdbx_seq_one_letter_code
_entity_poly.pdbx_strand_id
1 'polypeptide(L)' 'MNPAAQEPLDPRDRPARLTVGVVGAGRVGPALAAALRLAGHRPVAVSGVSDASVRRAAA' A
#
# COMPACT_ATOMS: atom_id res chain seq x y z
N MET A 1 16.33 -26.78 24.78
CA MET A 1 15.13 -26.90 23.92
C MET A 1 14.87 -25.53 23.32
N ASN A 2 15.44 -25.24 22.16
CA ASN A 2 15.18 -23.97 21.47
C ASN A 2 13.78 -24.09 20.83
N PRO A 3 12.80 -23.22 21.10
CA PRO A 3 11.53 -23.31 20.40
C PRO A 3 11.82 -23.15 18.92
N ALA A 4 11.27 -24.06 18.11
CA ALA A 4 11.47 -24.11 16.66
C ALA A 4 11.51 -22.69 16.09
N ALA A 5 12.67 -22.33 15.51
CA ALA A 5 12.77 -21.15 14.67
C ALA A 5 11.62 -21.25 13.67
N GLN A 6 10.67 -20.32 13.75
CA GLN A 6 9.48 -20.34 12.93
C GLN A 6 9.96 -20.34 11.47
N GLU A 7 9.80 -21.45 10.76
CA GLU A 7 10.12 -21.47 9.33
C GLU A 7 9.31 -20.35 8.66
N PRO A 8 9.94 -19.46 7.89
CA PRO A 8 9.21 -18.40 7.22
C PRO A 8 8.30 -19.05 6.19
N LEU A 9 7.03 -19.21 6.54
CA LEU A 9 5.95 -19.54 5.59
C LEU A 9 6.10 -18.63 4.37
N ASP A 10 5.98 -19.21 3.18
CA ASP A 10 6.15 -18.51 1.90
C ASP A 10 5.21 -17.30 1.82
N PRO A 11 5.69 -16.10 1.43
CA PRO A 11 4.82 -14.95 1.20
C PRO A 11 3.68 -15.24 0.21
N ARG A 12 3.86 -16.20 -0.72
CA ARG A 12 2.84 -16.66 -1.66
C ARG A 12 1.69 -17.40 -0.97
N ASP A 13 1.94 -18.01 0.18
CA ASP A 13 0.94 -18.77 0.96
C ASP A 13 0.12 -17.89 1.90
N ARG A 14 0.44 -16.60 2.00
CA ARG A 14 -0.35 -15.60 2.71
C ARG A 14 -0.97 -14.64 1.70
N PRO A 15 -2.27 -14.74 1.39
CA PRO A 15 -2.95 -13.72 0.58
C PRO A 15 -3.02 -12.41 1.38
N ALA A 16 -1.92 -11.65 1.37
CA ALA A 16 -1.76 -10.50 2.24
C ALA A 16 -2.56 -9.33 1.69
N ARG A 17 -3.70 -9.03 2.32
CA ARG A 17 -4.32 -7.70 2.18
C ARG A 17 -3.44 -6.68 2.89
N LEU A 18 -2.44 -6.21 2.18
CA LEU A 18 -1.49 -5.22 2.66
C LEU A 18 -2.17 -3.88 2.96
N THR A 19 -1.72 -3.25 4.04
CA THR A 19 -1.93 -1.83 4.30
C THR A 19 -0.86 -1.04 3.55
N VAL A 20 -1.25 -0.10 2.70
CA VAL A 20 -0.34 0.57 1.76
C VAL A 20 -0.37 2.08 1.91
N GLY A 21 0.80 2.72 1.98
CA GLY A 21 0.96 4.15 1.79
C GLY A 21 1.47 4.45 0.38
N VAL A 22 0.88 5.43 -0.31
CA VAL A 22 1.25 5.83 -1.68
C VAL A 22 2.02 7.14 -1.66
N VAL A 23 3.26 7.14 -2.13
CA VAL A 23 4.06 8.38 -2.27
C VAL A 23 3.89 8.93 -3.68
N GLY A 24 3.38 10.15 -3.77
CA GLY A 24 3.13 10.87 -5.01
C GLY A 24 1.67 10.83 -5.44
N ALA A 25 0.88 11.82 -5.02
CA ALA A 25 -0.49 12.03 -5.49
C ALA A 25 -0.56 12.59 -6.92
N GLY A 26 0.35 12.22 -7.83
CA GLY A 26 0.47 12.65 -9.24
C GLY A 26 -0.63 12.08 -10.16
N ARG A 27 -0.37 11.96 -11.47
CA ARG A 27 -1.33 11.31 -12.39
C ARG A 27 -1.47 9.81 -12.09
N VAL A 28 -0.37 9.17 -11.71
CA VAL A 28 -0.30 7.72 -11.48
C VAL A 28 -0.77 7.32 -10.08
N GLY A 29 -0.44 8.11 -9.04
CA GLY A 29 -0.73 7.77 -7.64
C GLY A 29 -2.19 7.35 -7.38
N PRO A 30 -3.19 8.16 -7.77
CA PRO A 30 -4.60 7.81 -7.60
C PRO A 30 -5.01 6.54 -8.36
N ALA A 31 -4.53 6.36 -9.60
CA ALA A 31 -4.82 5.17 -10.40
C ALA A 31 -4.22 3.91 -9.77
N LEU A 32 -2.99 3.99 -9.27
CA LEU A 32 -2.32 2.92 -8.54
C LEU A 32 -3.06 2.58 -7.23
N ALA A 33 -3.44 3.58 -6.45
CA ALA A 33 -4.21 3.36 -5.22
C ALA A 33 -5.55 2.67 -5.51
N ALA A 34 -6.25 3.09 -6.58
CA ALA A 34 -7.48 2.45 -7.02
C ALA A 34 -7.26 0.99 -7.42
N ALA A 35 -6.22 0.70 -8.21
CA ALA A 35 -5.87 -0.66 -8.63
C ALA A 35 -5.52 -1.57 -7.43
N LEU A 36 -4.74 -1.07 -6.47
CA LEU A 36 -4.41 -1.80 -5.24
C LEU A 36 -5.65 -2.12 -4.42
N ARG A 37 -6.60 -1.18 -4.33
CA ARG A 37 -7.88 -1.40 -3.65
C ARG A 37 -8.72 -2.47 -4.36
N LEU A 38 -8.73 -2.47 -5.70
CA LEU A 38 -9.39 -3.52 -6.50
C LEU A 38 -8.73 -4.90 -6.33
N ALA A 39 -7.41 -4.94 -6.16
CA ALA A 39 -6.67 -6.16 -5.81
C ALA A 39 -6.91 -6.62 -4.35
N GLY A 40 -7.70 -5.88 -3.57
CA GLY A 40 -8.09 -6.19 -2.21
C GLY A 40 -7.16 -5.62 -1.14
N HIS A 41 -6.12 -4.88 -1.50
CA HIS A 41 -5.27 -4.17 -0.55
C HIS A 41 -5.99 -2.96 0.07
N ARG A 42 -5.42 -2.42 1.14
CA ARG A 42 -5.93 -1.24 1.85
C ARG A 42 -4.94 -0.08 1.72
N PRO A 43 -5.04 0.75 0.67
CA PRO A 43 -4.39 2.04 0.66
C PRO A 43 -4.94 2.89 1.83
N VAL A 44 -4.07 3.37 2.72
CA VAL A 44 -4.46 4.12 3.94
C VAL A 44 -3.84 5.50 4.02
N ALA A 45 -2.83 5.78 3.20
CA ALA A 45 -2.13 7.05 3.21
C ALA A 45 -1.71 7.41 1.79
N VAL A 46 -1.65 8.71 1.53
CA VAL A 46 -1.04 9.26 0.33
C VAL A 46 -0.23 10.51 0.72
N SER A 47 0.93 10.70 0.08
CA SER A 47 1.75 11.90 0.27
C SER A 47 2.07 12.59 -1.06
N GLY A 48 2.33 13.89 -1.00
CA GLY A 48 2.72 14.70 -2.15
C GLY A 48 3.31 16.01 -1.66
N VAL A 49 4.30 16.55 -2.39
CA VAL A 49 5.04 17.74 -1.97
C VAL A 49 4.66 19.02 -2.71
N SER A 50 4.08 18.91 -3.91
CA SER A 50 3.58 20.07 -4.62
C SER A 50 2.17 20.41 -4.17
N ASP A 51 1.79 21.69 -4.16
CA ASP A 51 0.44 22.12 -3.78
C ASP A 51 -0.65 21.39 -4.57
N ALA A 52 -0.42 21.16 -5.86
CA ALA A 52 -1.35 20.41 -6.71
C ALA A 52 -1.47 18.94 -6.26
N SER A 53 -0.41 18.32 -5.76
CA SER A 53 -0.45 16.96 -5.22
C SER A 53 -1.05 16.92 -3.82
N VAL A 54 -0.75 17.89 -2.95
CA VAL A 54 -1.35 18.00 -1.62
C VAL A 54 -2.87 18.22 -1.72
N ARG A 55 -3.33 19.12 -2.60
CA ARG A 55 -4.76 19.31 -2.85
C ARG A 55 -5.45 18.04 -3.32
N ARG A 56 -4.81 17.26 -4.19
CA ARG A 56 -5.34 15.96 -4.65
C ARG A 56 -5.29 14.88 -3.58
N ALA A 57 -4.32 14.92 -2.68
CA ALA A 57 -4.20 14.01 -1.55
C ALA A 57 -5.29 14.25 -0.48
N ALA A 58 -5.81 15.48 -0.40
CA ALA A 58 -6.84 15.88 0.55
C ALA A 58 -8.29 15.76 0.02
N ALA A 59 -8.45 15.46 -1.27
CA ALA A 59 -9.74 15.28 -1.94
C ALA A 59 -10.19 13.82 -1.90
#